data_AF-A0A3A4WWW1-F1
#
_entry.id   AF-A0A3A4WWW1-F1
#
_cell.length_a   1.000
_cell.length_b   1.000
_cell.length_c   1.000
_cell.angle_alpha   90.00
_cell.angle_beta   90.00
_cell.angle_gamma   90.00
#
_symmetry.space_group_name_H-M   'P 1'
#
loop_
_entity.id
_entity.type
_entity.pdbx_description
1 polymer ?
#
loop_
_entity_poly.entity_id
_entity_poly.type
_entity_poly.pdbx_seq_one_letter_code
_entity_poly.pdbx_strand_id
1 'polypeptide(L)' 'MKPFHEKIISRLLRRPDRSFFLFGPRGTGKSTWLQQVLPGVLRLDLLDASLFLELSRDPHRIEA' A
#
# COMPACT_ATOMS: atom_id res chain seq x y z
N MET A 1 17.99 23.40 -6.84
CA MET A 1 17.04 22.27 -6.72
C MET A 1 15.74 22.83 -6.17
N LYS A 2 14.66 22.89 -6.95
CA LYS A 2 13.39 23.48 -6.47
C LYS A 2 12.71 22.48 -5.52
N PRO A 3 12.15 22.92 -4.37
CA PRO A 3 11.35 22.04 -3.54
C PRO A 3 10.09 21.64 -4.34
N PHE A 4 9.86 20.35 -4.51
CA PHE A 4 8.56 19.84 -4.90
C PHE A 4 7.60 20.20 -3.78
N HIS A 5 6.72 21.17 -4.00
CA HIS A 5 5.57 21.34 -3.12
C HIS A 5 4.63 20.17 -3.39
N GLU A 6 4.80 19.10 -2.61
CA GLU A 6 3.94 17.91 -2.67
C GLU A 6 2.57 18.28 -2.10
N LYS A 7 1.72 18.87 -2.96
CA LYS A 7 0.35 19.21 -2.60
C LYS A 7 -0.42 17.90 -2.43
N ILE A 8 -0.57 17.46 -1.18
CA ILE A 8 -1.40 16.31 -0.85
C ILE A 8 -2.86 16.66 -1.14
N ILE A 9 -3.47 15.92 -2.05
CA ILE A 9 -4.88 16.05 -2.38
C ILE A 9 -5.68 15.16 -1.43
N SER A 10 -6.56 15.78 -0.63
CA SER A 10 -7.49 15.05 0.22
C SER A 10 -8.37 14.12 -0.62
N ARG A 11 -8.45 12.85 -0.22
CA ARG A 11 -9.36 11.88 -0.87
C ARG A 11 -10.80 12.20 -0.48
N LEU A 12 -11.72 12.03 -1.44
CA LEU A 12 -13.16 12.11 -1.17
C LEU A 12 -13.61 10.96 -0.24
N LEU A 13 -13.08 9.76 -0.46
CA LEU A 13 -13.39 8.58 0.33
C LEU A 13 -12.49 8.49 1.55
N ARG A 14 -13.09 8.13 2.68
CA ARG A 14 -12.36 7.83 3.93
C ARG A 14 -11.94 6.37 3.97
N ARG A 15 -10.87 6.09 4.71
CA ARG A 15 -10.41 4.71 4.97
C ARG A 15 -11.50 3.95 5.75
N PRO A 16 -11.96 2.78 5.28
CA PRO A 16 -12.85 1.90 6.04
C PRO A 16 -12.15 1.28 7.26
N ASP A 17 -12.89 1.03 8.34
CA ASP A 17 -12.39 0.35 9.55
C ASP A 17 -12.31 -1.18 9.45
N ARG A 18 -12.65 -1.73 8.28
CA ARG A 18 -12.59 -3.16 7.96
C ARG A 18 -11.73 -3.40 6.73
N SER A 19 -11.47 -4.66 6.39
CA SER A 19 -10.77 -5.03 5.15
C SER A 19 -11.46 -4.44 3.92
N PHE A 20 -10.67 -3.88 3.00
CA PHE A 20 -11.18 -3.24 1.79
C PHE A 20 -10.20 -3.36 0.63
N PHE A 21 -10.74 -3.27 -0.58
CA PHE A 21 -9.93 -3.12 -1.80
C PHE A 21 -9.81 -1.64 -2.18
N LEU A 22 -8.60 -1.20 -2.51
CA LEU A 22 -8.34 0.15 -3.01
C LEU A 22 -8.08 0.12 -4.52
N PHE A 23 -9.13 0.35 -5.30
CA PHE A 23 -9.03 0.38 -6.77
C PHE A 23 -8.63 1.75 -7.32
N GLY A 24 -8.10 1.77 -8.54
CA GLY A 24 -7.88 2.99 -9.31
C GLY A 24 -6.71 2.89 -10.30
N PRO A 25 -6.60 3.82 -11.27
CA PRO A 25 -5.55 3.82 -12.29
C PRO A 25 -4.12 3.83 -11.73
N ARG A 26 -3.14 3.42 -12.55
CA ARG A 26 -1.71 3.54 -12.19
C ARG A 26 -1.34 5.02 -11.98
N GLY A 27 -0.45 5.29 -11.03
CA GLY A 27 0.05 6.65 -10.78
C GLY A 27 -0.86 7.55 -9.93
N THR A 28 -2.02 7.08 -9.47
CA THR A 28 -2.94 7.89 -8.64
C THR A 28 -2.57 7.96 -7.15
N GLY A 29 -1.37 7.51 -6.75
CA GLY A 29 -0.88 7.63 -5.36
C GLY A 29 -1.56 6.69 -4.35
N LYS A 30 -2.03 5.52 -4.78
CA LYS A 30 -2.69 4.53 -3.90
C LYS A 30 -1.76 4.06 -2.77
N SER A 31 -0.54 3.64 -3.10
CA SER A 31 0.46 3.19 -2.12
C SER A 31 0.86 4.32 -1.16
N THR A 32 1.08 5.53 -1.70
CA THR A 32 1.37 6.73 -0.90
C THR A 32 0.25 7.04 0.09
N TRP A 33 -1.00 6.97 -0.35
CA TRP A 33 -2.14 7.21 0.53
C TRP A 33 -2.23 6.16 1.65
N LEU A 34 -2.03 4.87 1.34
CA LEU A 34 -2.01 3.80 2.35
C LEU A 34 -0.89 3.99 3.38
N GLN A 35 0.30 4.47 2.98
CA GLN A 35 1.39 4.80 3.92
C GLN A 35 0.99 5.89 4.92
N GLN A 36 0.18 6.86 4.49
CA GLN A 36 -0.26 7.97 5.33
C GLN A 36 -1.37 7.56 6.30
N VAL A 37 -2.36 6.79 5.83
CA VAL A 37 -3.55 6.45 6.64
C VAL A 37 -3.37 5.18 7.49
N LEU A 38 -2.35 4.37 7.21
CA LEU A 38 -2.00 3.15 7.95
C LEU A 38 -0.48 3.13 8.22
N PRO A 39 0.03 4.02 9.09
CA PRO A 39 1.45 4.05 9.43
C PRO A 39 1.85 2.81 10.26
N GLY A 40 3.04 2.27 10.02
CA GLY A 40 3.63 1.20 10.84
C GLY A 40 2.98 -0.18 10.70
N VAL A 41 2.07 -0.38 9.74
CA VAL A 41 1.46 -1.70 9.50
C VAL A 41 2.37 -2.59 8.64
N LEU A 42 2.25 -3.90 8.82
CA LEU A 42 2.87 -4.88 7.93
C LEU A 42 2.39 -4.65 6.49
N ARG A 43 3.33 -4.51 5.55
CA ARG A 43 3.05 -4.41 4.13
C ARG A 43 3.72 -5.54 3.39
N LEU A 44 2.92 -6.30 2.66
CA LEU A 44 3.39 -7.31 1.72
C LEU A 44 3.22 -6.74 0.30
N ASP A 45 4.31 -6.33 -0.32
CA ASP A 45 4.30 -5.87 -1.71
C ASP A 45 4.54 -7.05 -2.65
N LEU A 46 3.45 -7.63 -3.15
CA LEU A 46 3.52 -8.77 -4.07
C LEU A 46 4.02 -8.38 -5.48
N LEU A 47 4.33 -7.11 -5.74
CA LEU A 47 5.05 -6.69 -6.94
C LEU A 47 6.57 -6.85 -6.78
N ASP A 48 7.08 -6.98 -5.55
CA ASP A 48 8.44 -7.44 -5.31
C ASP A 48 8.50 -8.94 -5.62
N ALA A 49 9.22 -9.27 -6.70
CA ALA A 49 9.36 -10.64 -7.18
C ALA A 49 9.98 -11.57 -6.13
N SER A 50 10.87 -11.07 -5.28
CA SER A 50 11.54 -11.88 -4.25
C SER A 50 10.56 -12.28 -3.16
N LEU A 51 9.81 -11.30 -2.63
CA LEU A 51 8.77 -11.55 -1.63
C LEU A 51 7.66 -12.43 -2.19
N PHE A 52 7.24 -12.18 -3.42
CA PHE A 52 6.23 -12.98 -4.09
C PHE A 52 6.65 -14.45 -4.21
N LEU A 53 7.88 -14.72 -4.68
CA LEU A 53 8.39 -16.09 -4.83
C LEU A 53 8.57 -16.77 -3.48
N GLU A 54 9.02 -16.04 -2.46
CA GLU A 54 9.16 -16.57 -1.09
C GLU A 54 7.82 -17.04 -0.53
N LEU A 55 6.81 -16.16 -0.51
CA LEU A 55 5.49 -16.48 0.04
C LEU A 55 4.72 -17.50 -0.80
N SER A 56 4.97 -17.57 -2.11
CA SER A 56 4.37 -18.59 -2.97
C SER A 56 4.93 -19.99 -2.71
N ARG A 57 6.20 -20.09 -2.29
CA ARG A 57 6.86 -21.37 -1.98
C ARG A 57 6.49 -21.89 -0.60
N ASP A 58 6.33 -20.99 0.36
CA ASP A 58 6.05 -21.33 1.75
C ASP A 58 4.97 -20.40 2.35
N PRO A 59 3.68 -20.69 2.10
CA PRO A 59 2.57 -19.85 2.56
C PRO A 59 2.44 -19.75 4.08
N HIS A 60 2.97 -20.69 4.85
CA HIS A 60 2.85 -20.70 6.32
C HIS A 60 3.63 -19.58 7.00
N ARG A 61 4.53 -18.89 6.28
CA ARG A 61 5.33 -17.77 6.81
C ARG A 61 4.53 -16.55 7.28
N ILE A 62 3.25 -16.47 6.89
CA ILE A 62 2.34 -15.40 7.30
C ILE A 62 1.28 -15.89 8.31
N GLU A 63 1.37 -17.13 8.78
CA GLU A 63 0.55 -17.66 9.86
C GLU A 63 1.16 -17.27 11.22
N ALA A 64 0.30 -16.93 12.19
CA ALA A 64 0.65 -16.50 13.54
C ALA A 64 0.60 -17.64 14.55
#